data_AF-A7E3A4-F1
#
_entry.id   AF-A7E3A4-F1
#
_cell.length_a   1.000
_cell.length_b   1.000
_cell.length_c   1.000
_cell.angle_alpha   90.00
_cell.angle_beta   90.00
_cell.angle_gamma   90.00
#
_symmetry.space_group_name_H-M   'P 1'
#
loop_
_entity.id
_entity.type
_entity.pdbx_description
1 polymer ?
#
loop_
_entity_poly.entity_id
_entity_poly.type
_entity_poly.pdbx_seq_one_letter_code
_entity_poly.pdbx_strand_id
1 'polypeptide(L)'
;MSEILCQWLNQELKVSQTVSPKSFAKAFSSGYLIGEVLHKFALQDDFADFSESRISSAKLNNFSRLEPTLHLLGVQFDQNVAHNIITEKPGAATKLLYQLYIALQRKKKGVQTGVEMPTVQPLMSTKVQNMKSEAFRDQRLSRRRQNEIMAKIQAAIIQIPKPTSNRTLKTLDAQKLMKKKKK
;
A
#
# COMPACT_ATOMS: atom_id res chain seq x y z
N MET A 1 14.79 -9.91 13.55
CA MET A 1 13.79 -10.15 12.47
C MET A 1 13.77 -9.04 11.43
N SER A 2 13.79 -7.77 11.82
CA SER A 2 13.78 -6.63 10.88
C SER A 2 15.05 -6.52 10.02
N GLU A 3 16.21 -6.91 10.54
CA GLU A 3 17.51 -6.83 9.83
C GLU A 3 17.56 -7.65 8.54
N ILE A 4 17.04 -8.88 8.55
CA ILE A 4 17.03 -9.74 7.36
C ILE A 4 16.20 -9.08 6.25
N LEU A 5 15.05 -8.48 6.59
CA LEU A 5 14.23 -7.75 5.64
C LEU A 5 14.93 -6.49 5.13
N CYS A 6 15.57 -5.71 6.01
CA CYS A 6 16.33 -4.53 5.60
C CYS A 6 17.49 -4.90 4.65
N GLN A 7 18.21 -5.99 4.93
CA GLN A 7 19.28 -6.48 4.06
C GLN A 7 18.73 -6.90 2.70
N TRP A 8 17.66 -7.69 2.67
CA TRP A 8 17.00 -8.09 1.43
C TRP A 8 16.54 -6.89 0.59
N LEU A 9 15.90 -5.90 1.22
CA LEU A 9 15.42 -4.69 0.53
C LEU A 9 16.56 -3.84 -0.03
N ASN A 10 17.60 -3.59 0.77
CA ASN A 10 18.67 -2.67 0.42
C ASN A 10 19.75 -3.31 -0.49
N GLN A 11 20.09 -4.58 -0.26
CA GLN A 11 21.20 -5.25 -0.95
C GLN A 11 20.73 -6.04 -2.17
N GLU A 12 19.65 -6.81 -2.04
CA GLU A 12 19.15 -7.67 -3.12
C GLU A 12 18.22 -6.89 -4.06
N LEU A 13 17.18 -6.27 -3.52
CA LEU A 13 16.21 -5.53 -4.35
C LEU A 13 16.68 -4.14 -4.75
N LYS A 14 17.59 -3.53 -3.96
CA LYS A 14 18.08 -2.15 -4.15
C LYS A 14 16.90 -1.21 -4.39
N VAL A 15 16.00 -1.14 -3.41
CA VAL A 15 14.85 -0.23 -3.44
C VAL A 15 15.31 1.23 -3.45
N SER A 16 14.45 2.12 -3.95
CA SER A 16 14.77 3.54 -4.16
C SER A 16 15.09 4.29 -2.87
N GLN A 17 14.64 3.78 -1.72
CA GLN A 17 14.89 4.35 -0.40
C GLN A 17 15.57 3.35 0.53
N THR A 18 16.68 3.75 1.14
CA THR A 18 17.36 2.92 2.15
C THR A 18 16.46 2.72 3.37
N VAL A 19 16.15 1.46 3.67
CA VAL A 19 15.31 1.08 4.82
C VAL A 19 16.19 0.74 6.01
N SER A 20 15.93 1.38 7.16
CA SER A 20 16.56 1.03 8.44
C SER A 20 15.57 0.35 9.39
N PRO A 21 16.01 -0.52 10.32
CA PRO A 21 15.12 -1.13 11.31
C PRO A 21 14.35 -0.10 12.15
N LYS A 22 14.97 1.05 12.46
CA LYS A 22 14.39 2.12 13.27
C LYS A 22 13.30 2.90 12.53
N SER A 23 13.44 3.06 11.22
CA SER A 23 12.50 3.79 10.36
C SER A 23 11.59 2.88 9.55
N PHE A 24 11.60 1.57 9.82
CA PHE A 24 10.92 0.57 8.98
C PHE A 24 9.43 0.85 8.82
N ALA A 25 8.71 1.04 9.93
CA ALA A 25 7.27 1.31 9.89
C ALA A 25 6.95 2.58 9.08
N LYS A 26 7.76 3.63 9.26
CA LYS A 26 7.61 4.91 8.57
C LYS A 26 7.90 4.83 7.07
N ALA A 27 8.95 4.10 6.68
CA ALA A 27 9.32 3.91 5.27
C ALA A 27 8.20 3.20 4.50
N PHE A 28 7.51 2.25 5.14
CA PHE A 28 6.43 1.49 4.52
C PHE A 28 5.04 2.09 4.70
N SER A 29 4.88 3.16 5.50
CA SER A 29 3.55 3.73 5.80
C SER A 29 2.88 4.38 4.60
N SER A 30 3.63 4.74 3.56
CA SER A 30 3.10 5.26 2.30
C SER A 30 2.57 4.17 1.38
N GLY A 31 2.96 2.91 1.56
CA GLY A 31 2.68 1.81 0.63
C GLY A 31 3.49 1.86 -0.67
N TYR A 32 4.20 2.96 -0.95
CA TYR A 32 4.99 3.10 -2.18
C TYR A 32 6.09 2.06 -2.30
N LEU A 33 6.89 1.87 -1.26
CA LEU A 33 7.97 0.87 -1.26
C LEU A 33 7.44 -0.55 -1.40
N ILE A 34 6.23 -0.85 -0.91
CA ILE A 34 5.61 -2.16 -1.12
C ILE A 34 5.25 -2.32 -2.61
N GLY A 35 4.73 -1.27 -3.24
CA GLY A 35 4.49 -1.23 -4.68
C GLY A 35 5.77 -1.41 -5.48
N GLU A 36 6.86 -0.75 -5.09
CA GLU A 36 8.16 -0.86 -5.75
C GLU A 36 8.70 -2.30 -5.68
N VAL A 37 8.59 -2.93 -4.51
CA VAL A 37 8.95 -4.34 -4.33
C VAL A 37 8.17 -5.20 -5.32
N LEU A 38 6.83 -5.08 -5.37
CA LEU A 38 6.01 -5.88 -6.28
C LEU A 38 6.29 -5.58 -7.76
N HIS A 39 6.56 -4.32 -8.11
CA HIS A 39 6.92 -3.91 -9.46
C HIS A 39 8.26 -4.53 -9.89
N LYS A 40 9.27 -4.61 -9.01
CA LYS A 40 10.54 -5.29 -9.28
C LYS A 40 10.38 -6.79 -9.56
N PHE A 41 9.32 -7.41 -9.05
CA PHE A 41 8.96 -8.79 -9.38
C PHE A 41 8.00 -8.91 -10.59
N ALA A 42 7.75 -7.82 -11.31
CA ALA A 42 6.78 -7.73 -12.41
C ALA A 42 5.35 -8.17 -12.02
N LEU A 43 4.99 -7.98 -10.75
CA LEU A 43 3.67 -8.30 -10.20
C LEU A 43 2.75 -7.07 -10.10
N GLN A 44 3.29 -5.87 -10.33
CA GLN A 44 2.55 -4.62 -10.24
C GLN A 44 2.89 -3.71 -11.42
N ASP A 45 2.16 -3.84 -12.52
CA ASP A 45 2.37 -3.06 -13.74
C ASP A 45 1.88 -1.59 -13.60
N ASP A 46 0.98 -1.30 -12.66
CA ASP A 46 0.39 0.03 -12.42
C ASP A 46 1.21 0.90 -11.44
N PHE A 47 2.50 0.59 -11.25
CA PHE A 47 3.37 1.33 -10.33
C PHE A 47 3.49 2.83 -10.66
N ALA A 48 3.28 3.23 -11.91
CA ALA A 48 3.25 4.63 -12.32
C ALA A 48 2.16 5.47 -11.62
N ASP A 49 1.08 4.84 -11.15
CA ASP A 49 0.01 5.49 -10.41
C ASP A 49 0.30 5.61 -8.89
N PHE A 50 1.39 5.02 -8.42
CA PHE A 50 1.78 5.09 -7.01
C PHE A 50 2.42 6.44 -6.69
N SER A 51 2.17 6.93 -5.48
CA SER A 51 2.72 8.20 -5.01
C SER A 51 3.42 8.05 -3.66
N GLU A 52 4.61 8.63 -3.53
CA GLU A 52 5.32 8.77 -2.24
C GLU A 52 4.70 9.82 -1.31
N SER A 53 3.58 10.43 -1.71
CA SER A 53 2.91 11.46 -0.94
C SER A 53 2.50 10.96 0.45
N ARG A 54 2.70 11.84 1.45
CA ARG A 54 2.33 11.57 2.85
C ARG A 54 0.83 11.77 3.11
N ILE A 55 0.08 12.25 2.12
CA ILE A 55 -1.36 12.52 2.24
C ILE A 55 -2.12 11.20 2.38
N SER A 56 -3.05 11.13 3.33
CA SER A 56 -3.81 9.91 3.63
C SER A 56 -4.54 9.32 2.43
N SER A 57 -5.07 10.16 1.53
CA SER A 57 -5.73 9.70 0.30
C SER A 57 -4.76 9.00 -0.66
N ALA A 58 -3.53 9.50 -0.79
CA ALA A 58 -2.48 8.87 -1.60
C ALA A 58 -2.05 7.52 -1.00
N LYS A 59 -1.87 7.47 0.32
CA LYS A 59 -1.58 6.21 1.04
C LYS A 59 -2.67 5.17 0.79
N LEU A 60 -3.94 5.56 0.97
CA LEU A 60 -5.08 4.67 0.76
C LEU A 60 -5.18 4.17 -0.69
N ASN A 61 -4.96 5.06 -1.67
CA ASN A 61 -4.89 4.68 -3.08
C ASN A 61 -3.80 3.62 -3.31
N ASN A 62 -2.59 3.85 -2.81
CA ASN A 62 -1.50 2.88 -2.91
C ASN A 62 -1.90 1.52 -2.29
N PHE A 63 -2.40 1.50 -1.06
CA PHE A 63 -2.79 0.24 -0.40
C PHE A 63 -3.94 -0.49 -1.09
N SER A 64 -4.91 0.23 -1.67
CA SER A 64 -6.01 -0.38 -2.43
C SER A 64 -5.52 -1.07 -3.71
N ARG A 65 -4.44 -0.59 -4.32
CA ARG A 65 -3.80 -1.20 -5.50
C ARG A 65 -2.93 -2.39 -5.15
N LEU A 66 -2.42 -2.46 -3.92
CA LEU A 66 -1.64 -3.59 -3.44
C LEU A 66 -2.53 -4.79 -3.09
N GLU A 67 -3.77 -4.56 -2.68
CA GLU A 67 -4.69 -5.60 -2.20
C GLU A 67 -4.85 -6.78 -3.17
N PRO A 68 -5.17 -6.60 -4.47
CA PRO A 68 -5.39 -7.73 -5.38
C PRO A 68 -4.13 -8.59 -5.56
N THR A 69 -2.97 -7.93 -5.67
CA THR A 69 -1.68 -8.59 -5.88
C THR A 69 -1.24 -9.36 -4.63
N LEU A 70 -1.44 -8.79 -3.44
CA LEU A 70 -1.15 -9.47 -2.17
C LEU A 70 -2.07 -10.68 -1.96
N HIS A 71 -3.36 -10.55 -2.27
CA HIS A 71 -4.32 -11.65 -2.16
C HIS A 71 -3.95 -12.81 -3.10
N LEU A 72 -3.53 -12.50 -4.33
CA LEU A 72 -3.05 -13.51 -5.30
C LEU A 72 -1.78 -14.23 -4.85
N LEU A 73 -0.94 -13.58 -4.04
CA LEU A 73 0.23 -14.18 -3.42
C LEU A 73 -0.11 -15.03 -2.18
N GLY A 74 -1.39 -15.09 -1.79
CA GLY A 74 -1.84 -15.80 -0.58
C GLY A 74 -1.53 -15.03 0.71
N VAL A 75 -1.26 -13.72 0.63
CA VAL A 75 -1.05 -12.86 1.78
C VAL A 75 -2.38 -12.22 2.18
N GLN A 76 -2.83 -12.50 3.40
CA GLN A 76 -4.04 -11.87 3.94
C GLN A 76 -3.79 -10.38 4.17
N PHE A 77 -4.49 -9.55 3.40
CA PHE A 77 -4.39 -8.11 3.46
C PHE A 77 -5.78 -7.49 3.47
N ASP A 78 -6.20 -7.01 4.63
CA ASP A 78 -7.50 -6.37 4.85
C ASP A 78 -7.34 -4.88 5.18
N GLN A 79 -8.47 -4.15 5.17
CA GLN A 79 -8.52 -2.73 5.54
C GLN A 79 -7.89 -2.44 6.91
N ASN A 80 -8.05 -3.33 7.89
CA ASN A 80 -7.44 -3.17 9.21
C ASN A 80 -5.91 -3.27 9.15
N VAL A 81 -5.37 -4.18 8.32
CA VAL A 81 -3.91 -4.30 8.13
C VAL A 81 -3.37 -3.04 7.46
N ALA A 82 -4.05 -2.56 6.40
CA ALA A 82 -3.71 -1.30 5.75
C ALA A 82 -3.69 -0.12 6.74
N HIS A 83 -4.74 0.03 7.55
CA HIS A 83 -4.84 1.08 8.55
C HIS A 83 -3.71 1.00 9.60
N ASN A 84 -3.37 -0.20 10.08
CA ASN A 84 -2.28 -0.41 11.03
C ASN A 84 -0.92 -0.02 10.44
N ILE A 85 -0.71 -0.23 9.14
CA ILE A 85 0.54 0.17 8.46
C ILE A 85 0.58 1.68 8.23
N ILE A 86 -0.54 2.28 7.79
CA ILE A 86 -0.66 3.72 7.58
C ILE A 86 -0.38 4.51 8.87
N THR A 87 -0.86 4.00 9.99
CA THR A 87 -0.67 4.58 11.34
C THR A 87 0.67 4.20 11.96
N GLU A 88 1.57 3.56 11.21
CA GLU A 88 2.93 3.20 11.64
C GLU A 88 2.96 2.31 12.88
N LYS A 89 1.93 1.48 13.07
CA LYS A 89 1.84 0.56 14.21
C LYS A 89 3.07 -0.35 14.24
N PRO A 90 3.79 -0.41 15.37
CA PRO A 90 4.99 -1.24 15.49
C PRO A 90 4.69 -2.69 15.12
N GLY A 91 5.53 -3.26 14.26
CA GLY A 91 5.44 -4.66 13.82
C GLY A 91 4.40 -4.95 12.73
N ALA A 92 3.45 -4.05 12.44
CA ALA A 92 2.45 -4.27 11.39
C ALA A 92 3.08 -4.37 9.99
N ALA A 93 3.90 -3.40 9.63
CA ALA A 93 4.64 -3.40 8.35
C ALA A 93 5.63 -4.57 8.27
N THR A 94 6.33 -4.88 9.37
CA THR A 94 7.30 -5.98 9.42
C THR A 94 6.62 -7.33 9.19
N LYS A 95 5.46 -7.55 9.82
CA LYS A 95 4.68 -8.78 9.65
C LYS A 95 4.22 -8.94 8.20
N LEU A 96 3.68 -7.88 7.60
CA LEU A 96 3.23 -7.93 6.20
C LEU A 96 4.40 -8.22 5.25
N LEU A 97 5.51 -7.50 5.40
CA LEU A 97 6.67 -7.70 4.53
C LEU A 97 7.32 -9.07 4.70
N TYR A 98 7.31 -9.63 5.90
CA TYR A 98 7.79 -10.99 6.10
C TYR A 98 6.91 -12.02 5.38
N GLN A 99 5.59 -11.87 5.45
CA GLN A 99 4.66 -12.72 4.69
C GLN A 99 4.86 -12.56 3.19
N LEU A 100 5.02 -11.33 2.71
CA LEU A 100 5.31 -11.05 1.31
C LEU A 100 6.63 -11.68 0.87
N TYR A 101 7.69 -11.55 1.67
CA TYR A 101 8.99 -12.18 1.41
C TYR A 101 8.83 -13.71 1.24
N ILE A 102 8.16 -14.39 2.17
CA ILE A 102 7.93 -15.84 2.06
C ILE A 102 7.14 -16.17 0.80
N ALA A 103 6.06 -15.43 0.51
CA ALA A 103 5.23 -15.66 -0.66
C ALA A 103 6.02 -15.51 -1.98
N LEU A 104 6.86 -14.48 -2.07
CA LEU A 104 7.75 -14.24 -3.21
C LEU A 104 8.81 -15.33 -3.34
N GLN A 105 9.41 -15.79 -2.24
CA GLN A 105 10.38 -16.87 -2.26
C GLN A 105 9.75 -18.21 -2.68
N ARG A 106 8.50 -18.47 -2.28
CA ARG A 106 7.73 -19.64 -2.74
C ARG A 106 7.44 -19.57 -4.24
N LYS A 107 7.10 -18.39 -4.77
CA LYS A 107 6.94 -18.19 -6.22
C LYS A 107 8.26 -18.40 -6.97
N LYS A 108 9.39 -17.90 -6.43
CA LYS A 108 10.72 -18.12 -7.02
C LYS A 108 11.09 -19.61 -7.07
N LYS A 109 10.76 -20.37 -6.00
CA LYS A 109 11.00 -21.81 -5.94
C LYS A 109 10.00 -22.62 -6.77
N GLY A 110 8.72 -22.24 -6.83
CA GLY A 110 7.68 -22.93 -7.60
C GLY A 110 7.88 -22.83 -9.13
N VAL A 111 8.61 -21.83 -9.62
CA VAL A 111 9.09 -21.79 -11.02
C VAL A 111 10.21 -22.82 -11.26
N GLN A 112 10.84 -23.33 -10.21
CA GLN A 112 12.01 -24.22 -10.27
C GLN A 112 11.76 -25.64 -9.70
N THR A 113 10.61 -25.89 -9.06
CA THR A 113 10.21 -27.20 -8.52
C THR A 113 8.87 -27.64 -9.09
N GLY A 114 8.88 -27.97 -10.38
CA GLY A 114 8.01 -28.99 -10.94
C GLY A 114 8.79 -30.31 -10.98
N VAL A 115 8.54 -31.20 -10.03
CA VAL A 115 9.01 -32.59 -10.01
C VAL A 115 7.83 -33.35 -9.39
N GLU A 116 7.10 -34.25 -10.06
CA GLU A 116 7.51 -35.33 -10.96
C GLU A 116 6.45 -35.61 -12.05
N MET A 117 6.90 -35.73 -13.31
CA MET A 117 6.51 -36.80 -14.23
C MET A 117 7.81 -37.26 -14.92
N PRO A 118 8.01 -38.57 -15.16
CA PRO A 118 9.32 -39.08 -15.56
C PRO A 118 9.63 -38.86 -17.05
N THR A 119 10.93 -38.69 -17.32
CA THR A 119 11.61 -39.04 -18.60
C THR A 119 11.42 -38.07 -19.77
N VAL A 120 12.23 -37.00 -19.83
CA VAL A 120 13.48 -36.86 -20.62
C VAL A 120 13.89 -35.39 -20.63
N GLN A 121 15.16 -35.08 -20.36
CA GLN A 121 15.75 -33.79 -20.76
C GLN A 121 16.13 -33.89 -22.25
N PRO A 122 16.12 -32.78 -23.01
CA PRO A 122 17.32 -31.94 -23.03
C PRO A 122 17.08 -30.42 -23.14
N LEU A 123 17.93 -29.69 -22.42
CA LEU A 123 18.78 -28.56 -22.84
C LEU A 123 18.20 -27.36 -23.63
N MET A 124 18.46 -26.17 -23.04
CA MET A 124 18.75 -24.86 -23.67
C MET A 124 17.64 -23.88 -24.11
N SER A 125 17.72 -22.70 -23.47
CA SER A 125 17.67 -21.35 -24.05
C SER A 125 16.34 -20.75 -24.53
N THR A 126 16.22 -19.46 -24.18
CA THR A 126 15.52 -18.38 -24.91
C THR A 126 14.01 -18.17 -24.76
N LYS A 127 13.69 -16.89 -24.48
CA LYS A 127 12.49 -16.13 -24.89
C LYS A 127 11.15 -16.34 -24.17
N VAL A 128 10.86 -15.33 -23.34
CA VAL A 128 9.65 -14.49 -23.29
C VAL A 128 8.42 -14.97 -24.10
N GLN A 129 7.28 -14.87 -23.41
CA GLN A 129 5.91 -14.62 -23.88
C GLN A 129 4.93 -15.81 -23.80
N ASN A 130 3.70 -15.44 -23.39
CA ASN A 130 2.44 -16.18 -23.46
C ASN A 130 2.09 -17.15 -22.32
N MET A 131 1.62 -16.61 -21.18
CA MET A 131 0.43 -17.12 -20.45
C MET A 131 -0.30 -16.01 -19.65
N LYS A 132 -0.39 -14.77 -20.16
CA LYS A 132 -1.21 -13.68 -19.57
C LYS A 132 -2.59 -13.62 -20.27
N SER A 133 -3.39 -14.65 -20.11
CA SER A 133 -4.81 -14.67 -20.51
C SER A 133 -5.43 -15.76 -19.64
N GLU A 134 -6.03 -15.45 -18.50
CA GLU A 134 -7.49 -15.23 -18.42
C GLU A 134 -7.89 -14.37 -17.19
N ALA A 135 -6.96 -14.04 -16.30
CA ALA A 135 -7.24 -13.35 -15.02
C ALA A 135 -7.62 -11.85 -15.16
N PHE A 136 -7.50 -11.28 -16.36
CA PHE A 136 -7.78 -9.85 -16.60
C PHE A 136 -9.27 -9.54 -16.89
N ARG A 137 -10.15 -10.56 -17.02
CA ARG A 137 -11.57 -10.32 -17.29
C ARG A 137 -12.36 -9.84 -16.06
N ASP A 138 -11.85 -10.04 -14.84
CA ASP A 138 -12.48 -9.61 -13.59
C ASP A 138 -12.28 -8.11 -13.24
N GLN A 139 -11.44 -7.40 -13.99
CA GLN A 139 -11.12 -6.00 -13.72
C GLN A 139 -12.35 -5.07 -13.84
N ARG A 140 -13.36 -5.43 -14.64
CA ARG A 140 -14.61 -4.64 -14.77
C ARG A 140 -15.53 -4.77 -13.55
N LEU A 141 -15.55 -5.91 -12.87
CA LEU A 141 -16.39 -6.12 -11.68
C LEU A 141 -15.78 -5.44 -10.45
N SER A 142 -14.46 -5.48 -10.32
CA SER A 142 -13.73 -4.79 -9.24
C SER A 142 -13.90 -3.25 -9.30
N ARG A 143 -13.91 -2.68 -10.52
CA ARG A 143 -14.12 -1.23 -10.75
C ARG A 143 -15.52 -0.74 -10.36
N ARG A 144 -16.56 -1.58 -10.51
CA ARG A 144 -17.92 -1.25 -10.06
C ARG A 144 -18.00 -1.17 -8.53
N ARG A 145 -17.31 -2.06 -7.83
CA ARG A 145 -17.28 -2.10 -6.35
C ARG A 145 -16.55 -0.89 -5.76
N GLN A 146 -15.44 -0.46 -6.37
CA GLN A 146 -14.71 0.75 -5.98
C GLN A 146 -15.58 2.01 -6.10
N ASN A 147 -16.37 2.15 -7.17
CA ASN A 147 -17.23 3.31 -7.36
C ASN A 147 -18.37 3.38 -6.32
N GLU A 148 -18.91 2.24 -5.89
CA GLU A 148 -19.99 2.20 -4.91
C GLU A 148 -19.51 2.57 -3.49
N ILE A 149 -18.29 2.17 -3.13
CA ILE A 149 -17.67 2.52 -1.85
C ILE A 149 -17.29 4.02 -1.83
N MET A 150 -16.71 4.54 -2.92
CA MET A 150 -16.45 5.98 -3.10
C MET A 150 -17.74 6.82 -3.02
N ALA A 151 -18.83 6.36 -3.64
CA ALA A 151 -20.12 7.04 -3.60
C ALA A 151 -20.75 7.05 -2.20
N LYS A 152 -20.68 5.93 -1.45
CA LYS A 152 -21.19 5.86 -0.06
C LYS A 152 -20.41 6.75 0.90
N ILE A 153 -19.08 6.85 0.73
CA ILE A 153 -18.25 7.76 1.53
C ILE A 153 -18.58 9.23 1.21
N GLN A 154 -18.74 9.58 -0.07
CA GLN A 154 -19.11 10.94 -0.47
C GLN A 154 -20.52 11.35 0.00
N ALA A 155 -21.50 10.43 -0.05
CA ALA A 155 -22.86 10.68 0.43
C ALA A 155 -22.91 10.88 1.96
N ALA A 156 -22.11 10.13 2.73
CA ALA A 156 -22.03 10.31 4.18
C ALA A 156 -21.44 11.67 4.58
N ILE A 157 -20.58 12.27 3.76
CA ILE A 157 -19.99 13.59 3.99
C ILE A 157 -21.01 14.73 3.81
N ILE A 158 -21.97 14.58 2.89
CA ILE A 158 -22.99 15.60 2.62
C ILE A 158 -24.05 15.65 3.74
N GLN A 159 -24.30 14.52 4.42
CA GLN A 159 -25.29 14.42 5.50
C GLN A 159 -24.78 14.80 6.89
N ILE A 160 -23.48 15.10 7.06
CA ILE A 160 -23.00 15.73 8.29
C ILE A 160 -23.43 17.20 8.21
N PRO A 161 -24.35 17.70 9.06
CA PRO A 161 -24.66 19.11 9.08
C PRO A 161 -23.36 19.84 9.40
N LYS A 162 -22.89 20.67 8.45
CA LYS A 162 -21.64 21.42 8.60
C LYS A 162 -21.70 22.17 9.93
N PRO A 163 -20.72 22.03 10.83
CA PRO A 163 -20.67 22.86 12.02
C PRO A 163 -20.65 24.31 11.56
N THR A 164 -21.64 25.07 12.03
CA THR A 164 -21.81 26.49 11.74
C THR A 164 -20.49 27.21 11.95
N SER A 165 -20.05 27.85 10.86
CA SER A 165 -18.84 28.66 10.75
C SER A 165 -18.60 29.54 11.99
N ASN A 166 -17.39 29.44 12.54
CA ASN A 166 -16.85 30.23 13.65
C ASN A 166 -16.99 31.76 13.41
N ARG A 167 -18.14 32.35 13.77
CA ARG A 167 -18.32 33.81 13.80
C ARG A 167 -18.05 34.43 15.19
N THR A 168 -17.78 33.63 16.21
CA THR A 168 -17.73 34.12 17.61
C THR A 168 -16.34 34.57 18.08
N LEU A 169 -15.26 34.33 17.33
CA LEU A 169 -13.90 34.68 17.76
C LEU A 169 -13.49 36.14 17.51
N LYS A 170 -14.35 36.98 16.94
CA LYS A 170 -14.04 38.41 16.69
C LYS A 170 -14.67 39.41 17.66
N THR A 171 -15.44 38.97 18.66
CA THR A 171 -16.12 39.92 19.58
C THR A 171 -15.40 40.10 20.92
N LEU A 172 -14.38 39.29 21.24
CA LEU A 172 -13.69 39.37 22.53
C LEU A 172 -12.60 40.45 22.60
N ASP A 173 -12.06 40.90 21.47
CA ASP A 173 -11.03 41.95 21.44
C ASP A 173 -11.61 43.38 21.54
N ALA A 174 -12.87 43.57 21.15
CA ALA A 174 -13.50 44.90 21.19
C ALA A 174 -13.85 45.36 22.63
N GLN A 175 -14.00 44.45 23.59
CA GLN A 175 -14.32 44.84 24.99
C GLN A 175 -13.09 45.20 25.83
N LYS A 176 -11.87 44.79 25.43
CA LYS A 176 -10.65 45.16 26.15
C LYS A 176 -10.17 46.58 25.84
N LEU A 177 -10.52 47.15 24.68
CA LEU A 177 -10.12 48.51 24.33
C LEU A 177 -10.99 49.60 25.01
N MET A 178 -12.21 49.29 25.45
CA MET A 178 -13.10 50.27 26.09
C MET A 178 -12.86 50.44 27.61
N LYS A 179 -12.14 49.52 28.27
CA LYS A 179 -11.80 49.67 29.70
C LYS A 179 -10.53 50.47 30.00
N LYS A 180 -9.78 50.91 28.98
CA LYS A 180 -8.56 51.72 29.16
C LYS A 180 -8.76 53.23 29.04
N LYS A 181 -10.00 53.71 28.82
CA LYS A 181 -10.35 55.15 28.75
C LYS A 181 -11.10 55.70 29.98
N LYS A 182 -11.17 54.94 31.09
CA LYS A 182 -11.74 55.43 32.34
C LYS A 182 -10.83 55.09 33.52
N LYS A 183 -9.67 55.76 33.58
CA LYS A 183 -8.98 56.17 34.80
C LYS A 183 -7.87 57.13 34.42
#